data_AF-A0A1H3JFL6-F1
#
_entry.id   AF-A0A1H3JFL6-F1
#
_cell.length_a   1.000
_cell.length_b   1.000
_cell.length_c   1.000
_cell.angle_alpha   90.00
_cell.angle_beta   90.00
_cell.angle_gamma   90.00
#
_symmetry.space_group_name_H-M   'P 1'
#
loop_
_entity.id
_entity.type
_entity.pdbx_description
1 polymer ?
#
loop_
_entity_poly.entity_id
_entity_poly.type
_entity_poly.pdbx_seq_one_letter_code
_entity_poly.pdbx_strand_id
1 'polypeptide(L)'
;MITYICGTNGIHYREFPKAFWEDVGTLMSNGDEILLGDSDFDHRVYGRCKNKQYEKVSVIRYVPPKHRYPMARIKYALSTNVKMLKDCDRMIAVWDGESEEVFINMLLLLALNKKCRLYHIPLGTCVEIEKIDDLKPYVIECHGWTNEDERDVLRKCGFSEEMIAFNTADGTFSESYIAEIICKAPVSLKSKIDMLVSLRKKNSIKYDSFTNVSKLMSESADFEHIKQTICDVIGDFGICFDDCCAAIRNAEFDLKYNDLYEEERIYCLFNEWYDPQIYFVKSQPLGVFKSMKDVMEYIRREEEFDKEIFADDDDEEPEEGYPIATWYKLEVWNLRDNGAWETFRYDYYIYNGEVCWFEKLNLKKEKNGYEYYSALESDRNFFGGFLDLNLPTPYKPGDIVNIDCYPFGPSFHAMVTEAHAQYDCCMPQILFKMPYTDEWRLEALKHKRFYKEAELHSYEPPLSPLYRIRSVSEDELRDSDDLLVKISKELNGDEDKARAFWDVFHHESFDGLSAEEVLKAWEKVNHE
;
A
#
# COMPACT_ATOMS: atom_id res chain seq x y z
N MET A 1 7.51 -44.24 7.29
CA MET A 1 7.70 -42.92 7.93
C MET A 1 7.12 -41.87 7.01
N ILE A 2 6.44 -40.86 7.52
CA ILE A 2 5.89 -39.72 6.77
C ILE A 2 6.87 -38.56 6.92
N THR A 3 7.45 -38.09 5.82
CA THR A 3 8.36 -36.93 5.81
C THR A 3 7.68 -35.75 5.13
N TYR A 4 7.48 -34.66 5.87
CA TYR A 4 7.05 -33.40 5.29
C TYR A 4 8.25 -32.70 4.64
N ILE A 5 8.14 -32.35 3.36
CA ILE A 5 9.16 -31.57 2.67
C ILE A 5 8.60 -30.18 2.41
N CYS A 6 9.32 -29.15 2.85
CA CYS A 6 8.97 -27.75 2.63
C CYS A 6 10.19 -26.94 2.17
N GLY A 7 9.97 -25.80 1.53
CA GLY A 7 11.07 -24.91 1.19
C GLY A 7 10.64 -23.55 0.67
N THR A 8 11.61 -22.65 0.54
CA THR A 8 11.35 -21.27 0.10
C THR A 8 10.80 -21.27 -1.34
N ASN A 9 9.68 -20.59 -1.52
CA ASN A 9 9.13 -20.29 -2.84
C ASN A 9 10.11 -19.46 -3.68
N GLY A 10 10.21 -19.76 -4.97
CA GLY A 10 11.08 -19.03 -5.90
C GLY A 10 12.50 -19.58 -6.06
N ILE A 11 12.93 -20.54 -5.22
CA ILE A 11 14.21 -21.25 -5.42
C ILE A 11 14.21 -21.94 -6.79
N HIS A 12 15.13 -21.60 -7.69
CA HIS A 12 15.31 -22.26 -8.98
C HIS A 12 15.86 -23.68 -8.82
N TYR A 13 15.49 -24.62 -9.72
CA TYR A 13 15.94 -26.03 -9.62
C TYR A 13 17.48 -26.18 -9.51
N ARG A 14 18.23 -25.24 -10.07
CA ARG A 14 19.70 -25.19 -10.03
C ARG A 14 20.25 -24.80 -8.64
N GLU A 15 19.44 -24.15 -7.82
CA GLU A 15 19.79 -23.68 -6.48
C GLU A 15 19.50 -24.73 -5.41
N PHE A 16 18.79 -25.81 -5.75
CA PHE A 16 18.56 -26.92 -4.82
C PHE A 16 19.90 -27.60 -4.49
N PRO A 17 20.23 -27.80 -3.20
CA PRO A 17 21.41 -28.54 -2.80
C PRO A 17 21.39 -29.96 -3.38
N LYS A 18 22.53 -30.45 -3.90
CA LYS A 18 22.62 -31.82 -4.43
C LYS A 18 22.25 -32.86 -3.36
N ALA A 19 22.73 -32.66 -2.14
CA ALA A 19 22.45 -33.51 -0.99
C ALA A 19 20.96 -33.57 -0.64
N PHE A 20 20.17 -32.52 -0.95
CA PHE A 20 18.71 -32.58 -0.77
C PHE A 20 18.07 -33.61 -1.71
N TRP A 21 18.48 -33.63 -2.98
CA TRP A 21 17.95 -34.61 -3.93
C TRP A 21 18.41 -36.05 -3.64
N GLU A 22 19.56 -36.22 -3.01
CA GLU A 22 20.04 -37.52 -2.50
C GLU A 22 19.15 -38.02 -1.36
N ASP A 23 18.75 -37.13 -0.45
CA ASP A 23 17.83 -37.46 0.63
C ASP A 23 16.42 -37.79 0.13
N VAL A 24 15.90 -37.02 -0.83
CA VAL A 24 14.63 -37.36 -1.52
C VAL A 24 14.74 -38.73 -2.18
N GLY A 25 15.87 -39.02 -2.85
CA GLY A 25 16.13 -40.35 -3.40
C GLY A 25 16.13 -41.45 -2.35
N THR A 26 16.72 -41.20 -1.18
CA THR A 26 16.76 -42.14 -0.06
C THR A 26 15.37 -42.41 0.51
N LEU A 27 14.53 -41.39 0.71
CA LEU A 27 13.13 -41.54 1.12
C LEU A 27 12.37 -42.46 0.17
N MET A 28 12.53 -42.22 -1.13
CA MET A 28 11.89 -43.03 -2.16
C MET A 28 12.33 -44.49 -2.11
N SER A 29 13.64 -44.75 -1.99
CA SER A 29 14.20 -46.09 -1.88
C SER A 29 13.74 -46.83 -0.62
N ASN A 30 13.54 -46.13 0.49
CA ASN A 30 13.04 -46.69 1.73
C ASN A 30 11.51 -46.94 1.70
N GLY A 31 10.80 -46.40 0.71
CA GLY A 31 9.35 -46.50 0.63
C GLY A 31 8.62 -45.60 1.63
N ASP A 32 9.26 -44.50 2.06
CA ASP A 32 8.70 -43.50 2.97
C ASP A 32 7.68 -42.59 2.28
N GLU A 33 6.60 -42.24 2.97
CA GLU A 33 5.62 -41.32 2.41
C GLU A 33 6.17 -39.88 2.42
N ILE A 34 6.07 -39.21 1.27
CA ILE A 34 6.46 -37.80 1.11
C ILE A 34 5.19 -36.96 1.18
N LEU A 35 5.12 -36.07 2.16
CA LEU A 35 4.04 -35.10 2.32
C LEU A 35 4.49 -33.74 1.78
N LEU A 36 3.66 -33.12 0.93
CA LEU A 36 3.93 -31.84 0.27
C LEU A 36 2.75 -30.87 0.42
N GLY A 37 3.06 -29.58 0.40
CA GLY A 37 2.07 -28.51 0.21
C GLY A 37 1.73 -28.30 -1.27
N ASP A 38 1.24 -27.10 -1.61
CA ASP A 38 0.84 -26.71 -2.97
C ASP A 38 1.54 -25.43 -3.44
N SER A 39 2.83 -25.30 -3.11
CA SER A 39 3.68 -24.18 -3.48
C SER A 39 4.51 -24.49 -4.75
N ASP A 40 5.17 -23.48 -5.35
CA ASP A 40 6.03 -23.70 -6.53
C ASP A 40 7.21 -24.62 -6.19
N PHE A 41 7.74 -24.50 -4.97
CA PHE A 41 8.74 -25.43 -4.45
C PHE A 41 8.21 -26.87 -4.43
N ASP A 42 7.00 -27.07 -3.88
CA ASP A 42 6.37 -28.39 -3.76
C ASP A 42 6.13 -29.03 -5.13
N HIS A 43 5.67 -28.25 -6.11
CA HIS A 43 5.45 -28.74 -7.47
C HIS A 43 6.72 -29.29 -8.12
N ARG A 44 7.88 -28.70 -7.82
CA ARG A 44 9.17 -29.18 -8.36
C ARG A 44 9.60 -30.49 -7.72
N VAL A 45 9.42 -30.63 -6.40
CA VAL A 45 9.68 -31.88 -5.68
C VAL A 45 8.72 -32.97 -6.15
N TYR A 46 7.43 -32.64 -6.28
CA TYR A 46 6.40 -33.54 -6.81
C TYR A 46 6.74 -34.01 -8.24
N GLY A 47 7.11 -33.08 -9.13
CA GLY A 47 7.51 -33.40 -10.50
C GLY A 47 8.71 -34.35 -10.55
N ARG A 48 9.70 -34.18 -9.67
CA ARG A 48 10.84 -35.08 -9.55
C ARG A 48 10.43 -36.49 -9.10
N CYS A 49 9.56 -36.60 -8.10
CA CYS A 49 9.06 -37.88 -7.60
C CYS A 49 8.25 -38.61 -8.68
N LYS A 50 7.36 -37.89 -9.37
CA LYS A 50 6.54 -38.41 -10.48
C LYS A 50 7.40 -38.90 -11.65
N ASN A 51 8.44 -38.15 -12.03
CA ASN A 51 9.37 -38.56 -13.10
C ASN A 51 10.12 -39.86 -12.78
N LYS A 52 10.28 -40.17 -11.49
CA LYS A 52 10.84 -41.44 -11.01
C LYS A 52 9.79 -42.50 -10.69
N GLN A 53 8.54 -42.28 -11.10
CA GLN A 53 7.39 -43.19 -10.90
C GLN A 53 7.15 -43.52 -9.42
N TYR A 54 7.40 -42.56 -8.53
CA TYR A 54 7.15 -42.75 -7.10
C TYR A 54 5.72 -42.37 -6.73
N GLU A 55 4.99 -43.31 -6.12
CA GLU A 55 3.55 -43.17 -5.90
C GLU A 55 3.18 -42.76 -4.46
N LYS A 56 4.09 -42.89 -3.50
CA LYS A 56 3.84 -42.53 -2.09
C LYS A 56 4.10 -41.03 -1.84
N VAL A 57 3.39 -40.19 -2.58
CA VAL A 57 3.45 -38.73 -2.43
C VAL A 57 2.05 -38.19 -2.19
N SER A 58 1.86 -37.57 -1.02
CA SER A 58 0.61 -36.94 -0.60
C SER A 58 0.74 -35.42 -0.72
N VAL A 59 -0.20 -34.79 -1.43
CA VAL A 59 -0.23 -33.33 -1.63
C VAL A 59 -1.44 -32.76 -0.92
N ILE A 60 -1.24 -31.90 0.08
CA ILE A 60 -2.32 -31.18 0.73
C ILE A 60 -2.46 -29.80 0.09
N ARG A 61 -3.55 -29.63 -0.65
CA ARG A 61 -3.85 -28.35 -1.29
C ARG A 61 -4.42 -27.37 -0.28
N TYR A 62 -3.96 -26.13 -0.37
CA TYR A 62 -4.67 -25.00 0.21
C TYR A 62 -6.02 -24.88 -0.51
N VAL A 63 -7.10 -24.63 0.23
CA VAL A 63 -8.36 -24.16 -0.39
C VAL A 63 -8.29 -22.64 -0.32
N PRO A 64 -7.76 -21.94 -1.33
CA PRO A 64 -7.88 -20.49 -1.33
C PRO A 64 -9.36 -20.13 -1.43
N PRO A 65 -9.84 -19.07 -0.76
CA PRO A 65 -11.10 -18.46 -1.14
C PRO A 65 -11.06 -18.14 -2.64
N LYS A 66 -12.22 -18.14 -3.32
CA LYS A 66 -12.38 -17.96 -4.77
C LYS A 66 -11.79 -16.66 -5.35
N HIS A 67 -11.11 -15.84 -4.55
CA HIS A 67 -10.50 -14.59 -4.95
C HIS A 67 -8.98 -14.72 -4.87
N ARG A 68 -8.32 -14.55 -6.02
CA ARG A 68 -6.86 -14.41 -6.16
C ARG A 68 -6.43 -13.12 -5.44
N TYR A 69 -6.32 -13.18 -4.12
CA TYR A 69 -5.61 -12.19 -3.32
C TYR A 69 -4.45 -12.89 -2.62
N PRO A 70 -3.24 -12.31 -2.65
CA PRO A 70 -2.23 -12.59 -1.67
C PRO A 70 -2.72 -11.88 -0.39
N MET A 71 -3.37 -12.61 0.48
CA MET A 71 -3.44 -12.24 1.88
C MET A 71 -2.44 -13.11 2.61
N ALA A 72 -1.67 -12.54 3.55
CA ALA A 72 -0.59 -13.16 4.32
C ALA A 72 -0.64 -14.70 4.26
N ARG A 73 0.09 -15.28 3.29
CA ARG A 73 0.03 -16.71 2.94
C ARG A 73 0.16 -17.57 4.19
N ILE A 74 0.97 -17.13 5.15
CA ILE A 74 1.23 -17.83 6.40
C ILE A 74 -0.05 -18.05 7.20
N LYS A 75 -0.94 -17.07 7.40
CA LYS A 75 -2.16 -17.24 8.23
C LYS A 75 -3.16 -18.21 7.58
N TYR A 76 -3.38 -18.10 6.27
CA TYR A 76 -4.27 -19.01 5.54
C TYR A 76 -3.68 -20.42 5.45
N ALA A 77 -2.39 -20.51 5.17
CA ALA A 77 -1.66 -21.78 5.12
C ALA A 77 -1.53 -22.40 6.51
N LEU A 78 -1.58 -21.62 7.61
CA LEU A 78 -1.25 -22.08 8.95
C LEU A 78 -2.06 -23.30 9.36
N SER A 79 -3.38 -23.30 9.12
CA SER A 79 -4.23 -24.44 9.47
C SER A 79 -3.82 -25.71 8.72
N THR A 80 -3.53 -25.60 7.43
CA THR A 80 -3.03 -26.67 6.57
C THR A 80 -1.62 -27.12 6.96
N ASN A 81 -0.73 -26.17 7.25
CA ASN A 81 0.64 -26.41 7.68
C ASN A 81 0.66 -27.14 9.02
N VAL A 82 -0.13 -26.69 10.00
CA VAL A 82 -0.29 -27.36 11.30
C VAL A 82 -0.80 -28.78 11.12
N LYS A 83 -1.74 -29.03 10.20
CA LYS A 83 -2.19 -30.40 9.88
C LYS A 83 -1.04 -31.24 9.34
N MET A 84 -0.30 -30.75 8.35
CA MET A 84 0.86 -31.46 7.79
C MET A 84 1.93 -31.76 8.85
N LEU A 85 2.20 -30.78 9.73
CA LEU A 85 3.15 -30.91 10.82
C LEU A 85 2.69 -31.90 11.89
N LYS A 86 1.38 -32.01 12.16
CA LYS A 86 0.81 -33.02 13.07
C LYS A 86 0.88 -34.43 12.45
N ASP A 87 0.67 -34.56 11.15
CA ASP A 87 0.63 -35.86 10.43
C ASP A 87 2.03 -36.41 10.09
N CYS A 88 3.06 -35.58 9.97
CA CYS A 88 4.41 -36.05 9.63
C CYS A 88 5.19 -36.62 10.83
N ASP A 89 6.17 -37.49 10.58
CA ASP A 89 7.11 -37.96 11.61
C ASP A 89 8.32 -37.01 11.75
N ARG A 90 8.73 -36.40 10.64
CA ARG A 90 9.87 -35.47 10.54
C ARG A 90 9.69 -34.50 9.37
N MET A 91 10.50 -33.45 9.35
CA MET A 91 10.54 -32.47 8.26
C MET A 91 11.90 -32.43 7.56
N ILE A 92 11.91 -32.17 6.25
CA ILE A 92 13.07 -31.70 5.51
C ILE A 92 12.76 -30.29 5.00
N ALA A 93 13.55 -29.31 5.41
CA ALA A 93 13.40 -27.91 5.02
C ALA A 93 14.53 -27.46 4.10
N VAL A 94 14.20 -26.77 3.01
CA VAL A 94 15.17 -26.03 2.19
C VAL A 94 14.91 -24.54 2.36
N TRP A 95 15.81 -23.85 3.06
CA TRP A 95 15.58 -22.48 3.50
C TRP A 95 16.65 -21.53 2.97
N ASP A 96 16.20 -20.40 2.44
CA ASP A 96 17.03 -19.30 1.94
C ASP A 96 17.45 -18.31 3.04
N GLY A 97 17.06 -18.55 4.30
CA GLY A 97 17.31 -17.64 5.42
C GLY A 97 16.26 -16.52 5.54
N GLU A 98 15.43 -16.32 4.51
CA GLU A 98 14.47 -15.22 4.45
C GLU A 98 13.02 -15.68 4.62
N SER A 99 12.65 -16.84 4.07
CA SER A 99 11.26 -17.31 4.11
C SER A 99 10.73 -17.47 5.54
N GLU A 100 9.80 -16.60 5.91
CA GLU A 100 9.07 -16.66 7.17
C GLU A 100 8.22 -17.93 7.27
N GLU A 101 7.58 -18.37 6.17
CA GLU A 101 6.76 -19.59 6.15
C GLU A 101 7.56 -20.84 6.56
N VAL A 102 8.74 -21.03 5.96
CA VAL A 102 9.63 -22.17 6.30
C VAL A 102 10.10 -22.06 7.75
N PHE A 103 10.45 -20.85 8.19
CA PHE A 103 10.91 -20.61 9.55
C PHE A 103 9.83 -20.91 10.61
N ILE A 104 8.60 -20.43 10.39
CA ILE A 104 7.46 -20.69 11.26
C ILE A 104 7.11 -22.18 11.28
N ASN A 105 7.17 -22.87 10.14
CA ASN A 105 6.96 -24.32 10.09
C ASN A 105 8.02 -25.08 10.93
N MET A 106 9.28 -24.62 10.95
CA MET A 106 10.30 -25.19 11.83
C MET A 106 9.97 -24.98 13.31
N LEU A 107 9.57 -23.76 13.72
CA LEU A 107 9.18 -23.48 15.11
C LEU A 107 8.02 -24.37 15.57
N LEU A 108 6.97 -24.47 14.75
CA LEU A 108 5.79 -25.31 15.03
C LEU A 108 6.14 -26.80 15.08
N LEU A 109 7.04 -27.28 14.21
CA LEU A 109 7.51 -28.65 14.24
C LEU A 109 8.23 -28.99 15.56
N LEU A 110 9.10 -28.09 16.02
CA LEU A 110 9.85 -28.27 17.27
C LEU A 110 8.94 -28.21 18.49
N ALA A 111 7.89 -27.38 18.46
CA ALA A 111 6.84 -27.37 19.48
C ALA A 111 6.07 -28.70 19.56
N LEU A 112 6.05 -29.49 18.49
CA LEU A 112 5.51 -30.86 18.46
C LEU A 112 6.55 -31.94 18.84
N ASN A 113 7.76 -31.55 19.27
CA ASN A 113 8.90 -32.42 19.57
C ASN A 113 9.32 -33.30 18.38
N LYS A 114 9.25 -32.76 17.16
CA LYS A 114 9.66 -33.45 15.92
C LYS A 114 10.92 -32.82 15.35
N LYS A 115 11.69 -33.61 14.61
CA LYS A 115 13.01 -33.23 14.08
C LYS A 115 12.91 -32.65 12.68
N CYS A 116 13.74 -31.64 12.39
CA CYS A 116 13.87 -31.04 11.06
C CYS A 116 15.29 -31.21 10.53
N ARG A 117 15.42 -31.76 9.32
CA ARG A 117 16.67 -31.69 8.57
C ARG A 117 16.66 -30.42 7.71
N LEU A 118 17.49 -29.46 8.08
CA LEU A 118 17.54 -28.13 7.48
C LEU A 118 18.69 -28.02 6.48
N TYR A 119 18.36 -27.72 5.23
CA TYR A 119 19.27 -27.24 4.21
C TYR A 119 19.24 -25.72 4.17
N HIS A 120 20.23 -25.08 4.77
CA HIS A 120 20.36 -23.62 4.79
C HIS A 120 21.20 -23.15 3.61
N ILE A 121 20.54 -22.56 2.61
CA ILE A 121 21.16 -22.16 1.34
C ILE A 121 22.28 -21.12 1.55
N PRO A 122 22.10 -20.02 2.32
CA PRO A 122 23.12 -18.99 2.44
C PRO A 122 24.45 -19.48 3.00
N LEU A 123 24.41 -20.44 3.92
CA LEU A 123 25.62 -21.02 4.51
C LEU A 123 26.09 -22.28 3.78
N GLY A 124 25.32 -22.81 2.83
CA GLY A 124 25.61 -24.07 2.14
C GLY A 124 25.66 -25.28 3.07
N THR A 125 24.97 -25.22 4.23
CA THR A 125 25.03 -26.23 5.29
C THR A 125 23.78 -27.09 5.32
N CYS A 126 23.94 -28.36 5.72
CA CYS A 126 22.85 -29.26 6.07
C CYS A 126 23.01 -29.69 7.53
N VAL A 127 22.00 -29.44 8.37
CA VAL A 127 22.04 -29.72 9.81
C VAL A 127 20.74 -30.39 10.28
N GLU A 128 20.84 -31.18 11.35
CA GLU A 128 19.66 -31.69 12.06
C GLU A 128 19.31 -30.71 13.19
N ILE A 129 18.06 -30.25 13.18
CA ILE A 129 17.46 -29.39 14.19
C ILE A 129 16.56 -30.28 15.04
N GLU A 130 16.97 -30.53 16.28
CA GLU A 130 16.26 -31.42 17.22
C GLU A 130 15.58 -30.64 18.34
N LYS A 131 16.13 -29.48 18.70
CA LYS A 131 15.61 -28.58 19.73
C LYS A 131 15.66 -27.14 19.25
N ILE A 132 14.90 -26.26 19.92
CA ILE A 132 14.81 -24.85 19.55
C ILE A 132 16.16 -24.14 19.60
N ASP A 133 17.05 -24.48 20.54
CA ASP A 133 18.41 -23.92 20.62
C ASP A 133 19.24 -24.15 19.34
N ASP A 134 18.95 -25.22 18.60
CA ASP A 134 19.68 -25.53 17.36
C ASP A 134 19.36 -24.53 16.24
N LEU A 135 18.23 -23.81 16.33
CA LEU A 135 17.88 -22.73 15.41
C LEU A 135 18.61 -21.42 15.73
N LYS A 136 19.10 -21.23 16.97
CA LYS A 136 19.71 -19.97 17.42
C LYS A 136 20.80 -19.41 16.48
N PRO A 137 21.71 -20.21 15.89
CA PRO A 137 22.73 -19.69 14.97
C PRO A 137 22.16 -19.11 13.65
N TYR A 138 20.91 -19.40 13.34
CA TYR A 138 20.23 -18.99 12.10
C TYR A 138 19.20 -17.88 12.33
N VAL A 139 18.99 -17.46 13.58
CA VAL A 139 18.11 -16.35 13.93
C VAL A 139 18.96 -15.13 14.18
N ILE A 140 18.88 -14.16 13.26
CA ILE A 140 19.55 -12.88 13.41
C ILE A 140 18.73 -12.02 14.36
N GLU A 141 19.39 -11.46 15.37
CA GLU A 141 18.77 -10.45 16.22
C GLU A 141 18.51 -9.19 15.40
N CYS A 142 17.21 -8.90 15.20
CA CYS A 142 16.72 -7.73 14.51
C CYS A 142 15.85 -6.95 15.49
N HIS A 143 16.10 -5.65 15.63
CA HIS A 143 15.39 -4.78 16.58
C HIS A 143 14.24 -3.99 15.95
N GLY A 144 13.79 -4.39 14.76
CA GLY A 144 12.81 -3.62 13.99
C GLY A 144 13.45 -2.48 13.18
N TRP A 145 12.61 -1.72 12.49
CA TRP A 145 13.02 -0.44 11.89
C TRP A 145 13.05 0.67 12.94
N THR A 146 13.86 1.68 12.68
CA THR A 146 14.09 2.83 13.56
C THR A 146 13.25 4.03 13.13
N ASN A 147 13.14 5.06 13.98
CA ASN A 147 12.52 6.33 13.58
C ASN A 147 13.23 6.93 12.35
N GLU A 148 14.54 6.76 12.19
CA GLU A 148 15.25 7.27 10.99
C GLU A 148 14.79 6.56 9.72
N ASP A 149 14.51 5.26 9.78
CA ASP A 149 13.96 4.51 8.66
C ASP A 149 12.57 5.03 8.26
N GLU A 150 11.75 5.39 9.23
CA GLU A 150 10.44 6.00 8.99
C GLU A 150 10.57 7.41 8.41
N ARG A 151 11.48 8.23 8.94
CA ARG A 151 11.77 9.57 8.40
C ARG A 151 12.18 9.47 6.93
N ASP A 152 13.04 8.51 6.58
CA ASP A 152 13.45 8.26 5.20
C ASP A 152 12.28 7.85 4.29
N VAL A 153 11.37 7.02 4.79
CA VAL A 153 10.18 6.60 4.05
C VAL A 153 9.22 7.76 3.84
N LEU A 154 8.91 8.53 4.89
CA LEU A 154 8.04 9.69 4.81
C LEU A 154 8.60 10.74 3.84
N ARG A 155 9.91 11.03 3.93
CA ARG A 155 10.57 11.96 3.01
C ARG A 155 10.46 11.50 1.56
N LYS A 156 10.67 10.21 1.29
CA LYS A 156 10.47 9.63 -0.05
C LYS A 156 9.02 9.71 -0.52
N CYS A 157 8.06 9.58 0.39
CA CYS A 157 6.64 9.74 0.08
C CYS A 157 6.21 11.20 -0.15
N GLY A 158 7.09 12.18 0.12
CA GLY A 158 6.89 13.60 -0.16
C GLY A 158 6.56 14.47 1.05
N PHE A 159 6.49 13.90 2.26
CA PHE A 159 6.12 14.64 3.47
C PHE A 159 7.06 15.81 3.76
N SER A 160 6.51 16.91 4.27
CA SER A 160 7.28 18.04 4.78
C SER A 160 8.08 17.65 6.03
N GLU A 161 9.22 18.30 6.27
CA GLU A 161 10.04 18.03 7.46
C GLU A 161 9.28 18.31 8.77
N GLU A 162 8.31 19.23 8.76
CA GLU A 162 7.41 19.51 9.89
C GLU A 162 6.53 18.29 10.21
N MET A 163 5.87 17.73 9.19
CA MET A 163 5.08 16.51 9.33
C MET A 163 5.94 15.32 9.74
N ILE A 164 7.14 15.17 9.17
CA ILE A 164 8.09 14.10 9.50
C ILE A 164 8.53 14.21 10.97
N ALA A 165 8.96 15.39 11.40
CA ALA A 165 9.41 15.60 12.77
C ALA A 165 8.31 15.33 13.78
N PHE A 166 7.08 15.76 13.49
CA PHE A 166 5.93 15.54 14.35
C PHE A 166 5.54 14.06 14.45
N ASN A 167 5.38 13.37 13.32
CA ASN A 167 4.90 12.00 13.30
C ASN A 167 5.92 10.97 13.80
N THR A 168 7.22 11.31 13.80
CA THR A 168 8.29 10.42 14.27
C THR A 168 8.78 10.76 15.69
N ALA A 169 8.10 11.68 16.38
CA ALA A 169 8.47 12.11 17.73
C ALA A 169 8.16 11.05 18.81
N ASP A 170 6.98 10.40 18.72
CA ASP A 170 6.41 9.60 19.81
C ASP A 170 6.42 8.08 19.58
N GLY A 171 7.31 7.60 18.72
CA GLY A 171 7.51 6.16 18.47
C GLY A 171 7.52 5.83 16.99
N THR A 172 7.36 4.54 16.70
CA THR A 172 7.30 3.99 15.34
C THR A 172 5.87 3.69 14.93
N PHE A 173 5.57 3.85 13.64
CA PHE A 173 4.33 3.40 13.05
C PHE A 173 4.18 1.87 13.10
N SER A 174 2.93 1.41 13.17
CA SER A 174 2.62 0.00 12.88
C SER A 174 2.90 -0.34 11.42
N GLU A 175 3.21 -1.61 11.15
CA GLU A 175 3.48 -2.11 9.78
C GLU A 175 2.34 -1.76 8.81
N SER A 176 1.10 -2.06 9.18
CA SER A 176 -0.05 -1.81 8.31
C SER A 176 -0.21 -0.34 7.95
N TYR A 177 0.12 0.53 8.88
CA TYR A 177 -0.06 1.97 8.71
C TYR A 177 1.04 2.58 7.85
N ILE A 178 2.30 2.20 8.05
CA ILE A 178 3.39 2.64 7.15
C ILE A 178 3.25 2.01 5.75
N ALA A 179 2.73 0.79 5.66
CA ALA A 179 2.39 0.17 4.38
C ALA A 179 1.33 0.97 3.62
N GLU A 180 0.27 1.41 4.30
CA GLU A 180 -0.77 2.27 3.73
C GLU A 180 -0.21 3.60 3.22
N ILE A 181 0.63 4.27 4.02
CA ILE A 181 1.35 5.49 3.62
C ILE A 181 2.15 5.25 2.34
N ILE A 182 2.90 4.16 2.25
CA ILE A 182 3.69 3.85 1.05
C ILE A 182 2.79 3.58 -0.16
N CYS A 183 1.71 2.81 0.01
CA CYS A 183 0.85 2.38 -1.09
C CYS A 183 0.08 3.52 -1.75
N LYS A 184 -0.30 4.55 -0.99
CA LYS A 184 -1.04 5.72 -1.49
C LYS A 184 -0.12 6.87 -1.94
N ALA A 185 1.17 6.81 -1.66
CA ALA A 185 2.13 7.88 -1.96
C ALA A 185 2.26 8.19 -3.47
N PRO A 186 2.55 9.45 -3.83
CA PRO A 186 2.76 9.89 -5.21
C PRO A 186 4.16 9.53 -5.75
N VAL A 187 4.54 8.26 -5.66
CA VAL A 187 5.83 7.72 -6.12
C VAL A 187 5.64 6.48 -6.96
N SER A 188 6.62 6.12 -7.79
CA SER A 188 6.55 4.91 -8.63
C SER A 188 6.24 3.63 -7.86
N LEU A 189 5.56 2.70 -8.53
CA LEU A 189 5.35 1.33 -8.05
C LEU A 189 6.66 0.65 -7.61
N LYS A 190 7.75 0.89 -8.34
CA LYS A 190 9.08 0.40 -7.98
C LYS A 190 9.57 0.97 -6.65
N SER A 191 9.48 2.29 -6.46
CA SER A 191 9.87 2.96 -5.22
C SER A 191 9.06 2.45 -4.03
N LYS A 192 7.76 2.18 -4.24
CA LYS A 192 6.89 1.54 -3.23
C LYS A 192 7.41 0.16 -2.83
N ILE A 193 7.71 -0.71 -3.80
CA ILE A 193 8.29 -2.04 -3.53
C ILE A 193 9.62 -1.93 -2.79
N ASP A 194 10.51 -1.04 -3.22
CA ASP A 194 11.83 -0.89 -2.62
C ASP A 194 11.74 -0.47 -1.14
N MET A 195 10.82 0.46 -0.81
CA MET A 195 10.56 0.85 0.58
C MET A 195 9.97 -0.30 1.41
N LEU A 196 8.92 -0.97 0.91
CA LEU A 196 8.28 -2.09 1.60
C LEU A 196 9.26 -3.24 1.87
N VAL A 197 10.05 -3.62 0.85
CA VAL A 197 11.07 -4.68 0.98
C VAL A 197 12.19 -4.27 1.93
N SER A 198 12.61 -3.00 1.90
CA SER A 198 13.64 -2.48 2.81
C SER A 198 13.19 -2.53 4.27
N LEU A 199 11.96 -2.07 4.57
CA LEU A 199 11.39 -2.12 5.91
C LEU A 199 11.17 -3.58 6.35
N ARG A 200 10.64 -4.43 5.46
CA ARG A 200 10.41 -5.86 5.76
C ARG A 200 11.69 -6.55 6.21
N LYS A 201 12.83 -6.30 5.57
CA LYS A 201 14.13 -6.90 5.95
C LYS A 201 14.59 -6.51 7.35
N LYS A 202 14.09 -5.40 7.88
CA LYS A 202 14.39 -4.92 9.23
C LYS A 202 13.38 -5.43 10.27
N ASN A 203 12.30 -6.07 9.83
CA ASN A 203 11.25 -6.56 10.71
C ASN A 203 11.78 -7.70 11.62
N SER A 204 11.39 -7.67 12.89
CA SER A 204 11.84 -8.59 13.93
C SER A 204 11.02 -9.88 14.02
N ILE A 205 10.00 -10.09 13.17
CA ILE A 205 9.09 -11.25 13.23
C ILE A 205 9.79 -12.59 13.50
N LYS A 206 10.87 -12.91 12.77
CA LYS A 206 11.62 -14.17 12.96
C LYS A 206 12.28 -14.23 14.35
N TYR A 207 12.90 -13.13 14.77
CA TYR A 207 13.56 -13.02 16.08
C TYR A 207 12.56 -13.04 17.25
N ASP A 208 11.47 -12.30 17.13
CA ASP A 208 10.42 -12.22 18.16
C ASP A 208 9.68 -13.56 18.29
N SER A 209 9.33 -14.18 17.15
CA SER A 209 8.73 -15.51 17.13
C SER A 209 9.66 -16.52 17.79
N PHE A 210 10.95 -16.51 17.44
CA PHE A 210 11.93 -17.40 18.04
C PHE A 210 12.05 -17.19 19.56
N THR A 211 12.17 -15.94 20.01
CA THR A 211 12.38 -15.60 21.42
C THR A 211 11.16 -15.98 22.26
N ASN A 212 9.96 -15.64 21.78
CA ASN A 212 8.71 -15.94 22.48
C ASN A 212 8.45 -17.46 22.54
N VAL A 213 8.64 -18.17 21.42
CA VAL A 213 8.48 -19.63 21.39
C VAL A 213 9.52 -20.34 22.24
N SER A 214 10.78 -19.90 22.21
CA SER A 214 11.86 -20.45 23.06
C SER A 214 11.52 -20.35 24.54
N LYS A 215 11.01 -19.18 24.96
CA LYS A 215 10.55 -18.96 26.33
C LYS A 215 9.39 -19.90 26.69
N LEU A 216 8.35 -19.94 25.87
CA LEU A 216 7.17 -20.78 26.12
C LEU A 216 7.52 -22.28 26.17
N MET A 217 8.39 -22.76 25.28
CA MET A 217 8.88 -24.14 25.30
C MET A 217 9.66 -24.43 26.59
N SER A 218 10.48 -23.49 27.08
CA SER A 218 11.20 -23.65 28.36
C SER A 218 10.25 -23.72 29.57
N GLU A 219 9.10 -23.05 29.48
CA GLU A 219 8.03 -23.06 30.47
C GLU A 219 7.06 -24.26 30.30
N SER A 220 7.34 -25.16 29.36
CA SER A 220 6.50 -26.31 29.02
C SER A 220 5.06 -25.94 28.63
N ALA A 221 4.89 -24.80 27.94
CA ALA A 221 3.61 -24.38 27.38
C ALA A 221 3.10 -25.42 26.36
N ASP A 222 1.78 -25.53 26.24
CA ASP A 222 1.17 -26.41 25.25
C ASP A 222 1.29 -25.85 23.82
N PHE A 223 1.11 -26.73 22.84
CA PHE A 223 1.22 -26.40 21.42
C PHE A 223 0.23 -25.32 20.97
N GLU A 224 -0.98 -25.29 21.53
CA GLU A 224 -2.00 -24.32 21.10
C GLU A 224 -1.66 -22.92 21.60
N HIS A 225 -1.08 -22.79 22.80
CA HIS A 225 -0.53 -21.53 23.30
C HIS A 225 0.64 -21.05 22.42
N ILE A 226 1.60 -21.93 22.11
CA ILE A 226 2.73 -21.60 21.22
C ILE A 226 2.25 -21.13 19.85
N LYS A 227 1.28 -21.87 19.26
CA LYS A 227 0.68 -21.52 17.98
C LYS A 227 0.00 -20.16 18.04
N GLN A 228 -0.76 -19.88 19.10
CA GLN A 228 -1.43 -18.59 19.27
C GLN A 228 -0.40 -17.45 19.40
N THR A 229 0.68 -17.64 20.17
CA THR A 229 1.74 -16.64 20.28
C THR A 229 2.44 -16.35 18.95
N ILE A 230 2.66 -17.36 18.11
CA ILE A 230 3.15 -17.15 16.75
C ILE A 230 2.16 -16.31 15.93
N CYS A 231 0.86 -16.61 16.02
CA CYS A 231 -0.17 -15.80 15.36
C CYS A 231 -0.16 -14.35 15.86
N ASP A 232 0.00 -14.14 17.16
CA ASP A 232 0.00 -12.81 17.77
C ASP A 232 1.25 -12.00 17.33
N VAL A 233 2.42 -12.65 17.19
CA VAL A 233 3.66 -12.01 16.71
C VAL A 233 3.61 -11.69 15.22
N ILE A 234 3.06 -12.60 14.41
CA ILE A 234 2.79 -12.32 12.99
C ILE A 234 1.73 -11.20 12.85
N GLY A 235 0.96 -10.98 13.92
CA GLY A 235 -0.15 -10.06 13.97
C GLY A 235 -1.40 -10.65 13.32
N ASP A 236 -2.55 -10.25 13.85
CA ASP A 236 -3.70 -10.06 12.99
C ASP A 236 -3.50 -8.76 12.19
N PHE A 237 -4.35 -8.54 11.18
CA PHE A 237 -4.72 -7.23 10.63
C PHE A 237 -4.12 -6.79 9.29
N GLY A 238 -5.05 -6.26 8.47
CA GLY A 238 -4.78 -5.21 7.49
C GLY A 238 -3.92 -5.60 6.29
N ILE A 239 -3.65 -4.59 5.48
CA ILE A 239 -2.69 -4.67 4.38
C ILE A 239 -1.29 -4.86 5.01
N CYS A 240 -0.65 -6.01 4.84
CA CYS A 240 0.75 -6.21 5.27
C CYS A 240 1.73 -5.96 4.12
N PHE A 241 3.03 -5.85 4.41
CA PHE A 241 4.04 -5.58 3.37
C PHE A 241 4.03 -6.59 2.23
N ASP A 242 3.79 -7.87 2.54
CA ASP A 242 3.75 -8.92 1.54
C ASP A 242 2.54 -8.81 0.62
N ASP A 243 1.38 -8.44 1.16
CA ASP A 243 0.17 -8.22 0.40
C ASP A 243 0.33 -6.99 -0.51
N CYS A 244 0.94 -5.91 0.01
CA CYS A 244 1.31 -4.74 -0.78
C CYS A 244 2.23 -5.11 -1.94
N CYS A 245 3.36 -5.74 -1.63
CA CYS A 245 4.35 -6.12 -2.61
C CYS A 245 3.77 -7.05 -3.67
N ALA A 246 2.93 -8.01 -3.27
CA ALA A 246 2.32 -8.93 -4.20
C ALA A 246 1.26 -8.23 -5.08
N ALA A 247 0.45 -7.31 -4.54
CA ALA A 247 -0.48 -6.51 -5.32
C ALA A 247 0.26 -5.66 -6.37
N ILE A 248 1.31 -4.94 -5.95
CA ILE A 248 2.12 -4.12 -6.87
C ILE A 248 2.80 -5.00 -7.93
N ARG A 249 3.42 -6.12 -7.54
CA ARG A 249 4.06 -7.05 -8.50
C ARG A 249 3.06 -7.65 -9.48
N ASN A 250 1.83 -7.94 -9.05
CA ASN A 250 0.79 -8.42 -9.96
C ASN A 250 0.40 -7.35 -10.98
N ALA A 251 0.27 -6.09 -10.55
CA ALA A 251 0.02 -4.96 -11.44
C ALA A 251 1.20 -4.72 -12.40
N GLU A 252 2.45 -4.78 -11.92
CA GLU A 252 3.63 -4.66 -12.79
C GLU A 252 3.76 -5.83 -13.77
N PHE A 253 3.45 -7.05 -13.33
CA PHE A 253 3.47 -8.23 -14.17
C PHE A 253 2.41 -8.12 -15.28
N ASP A 254 1.23 -7.63 -14.92
CA ASP A 254 0.14 -7.35 -15.85
C ASP A 254 0.57 -6.33 -16.92
N LEU A 255 1.23 -5.22 -16.55
CA LEU A 255 1.81 -4.27 -17.51
C LEU A 255 2.84 -4.87 -18.47
N LYS A 256 3.59 -5.89 -18.04
CA LYS A 256 4.70 -6.51 -18.79
C LYS A 256 4.30 -7.77 -19.56
N TYR A 257 3.05 -8.22 -19.41
CA TYR A 257 2.64 -9.54 -19.85
C TYR A 257 2.72 -9.73 -21.38
N ASN A 258 2.44 -8.68 -22.16
CA ASN A 258 2.57 -8.70 -23.63
C ASN A 258 3.99 -9.09 -24.08
N ASP A 259 5.01 -8.62 -23.35
CA ASP A 259 6.41 -8.86 -23.72
C ASP A 259 6.84 -10.32 -23.45
N LEU A 260 6.03 -11.09 -22.71
CA LEU A 260 6.39 -12.42 -22.21
C LEU A 260 5.59 -13.57 -22.84
N TYR A 261 4.33 -13.37 -23.25
CA TYR A 261 3.40 -14.48 -23.55
C TYR A 261 2.65 -14.43 -24.88
N GLU A 262 3.01 -13.56 -25.83
CA GLU A 262 2.37 -13.47 -27.17
C GLU A 262 0.83 -13.29 -27.16
N GLU A 263 0.23 -12.85 -26.05
CA GLU A 263 -1.20 -12.48 -26.00
C GLU A 263 -1.41 -11.06 -26.59
N GLU A 264 -2.59 -10.77 -27.16
CA GLU A 264 -2.92 -9.44 -27.72
C GLU A 264 -3.55 -8.53 -26.64
N ARG A 265 -2.72 -7.93 -25.78
CA ARG A 265 -3.19 -6.86 -24.88
C ARG A 265 -3.22 -5.49 -25.56
N ILE A 266 -4.20 -4.68 -25.18
CA ILE A 266 -4.46 -3.35 -25.72
C ILE A 266 -4.33 -2.32 -24.59
N TYR A 267 -3.61 -1.23 -24.87
CA TYR A 267 -3.33 -0.15 -23.91
C TYR A 267 -4.07 1.11 -24.37
N CYS A 268 -5.08 1.55 -23.63
CA CYS A 268 -5.85 2.75 -23.95
C CYS A 268 -5.41 3.89 -23.02
N LEU A 269 -4.76 4.91 -23.59
CA LEU A 269 -4.24 6.05 -22.83
C LEU A 269 -5.22 7.23 -22.86
N PHE A 270 -5.37 7.87 -21.72
CA PHE A 270 -6.18 9.06 -21.52
C PHE A 270 -5.35 10.14 -20.81
N ASN A 271 -5.54 11.38 -21.24
CA ASN A 271 -5.17 12.55 -20.45
C ASN A 271 -6.36 12.96 -19.59
N GLU A 272 -6.14 13.16 -18.29
CA GLU A 272 -7.18 13.54 -17.33
C GLU A 272 -6.79 14.82 -16.60
N TRP A 273 -7.79 15.65 -16.30
CA TRP A 273 -7.61 16.88 -15.54
C TRP A 273 -8.90 17.28 -14.83
N TYR A 274 -8.76 18.00 -13.73
CA TYR A 274 -9.89 18.70 -13.11
C TYR A 274 -10.14 20.01 -13.87
N ASP A 275 -11.32 20.14 -14.49
CA ASP A 275 -11.69 21.32 -15.26
C ASP A 275 -12.38 22.35 -14.35
N PRO A 276 -11.75 23.51 -14.09
CA PRO A 276 -12.29 24.50 -13.17
C PRO A 276 -13.45 25.33 -13.75
N GLN A 277 -13.71 25.27 -15.06
CA GLN A 277 -14.79 26.01 -15.70
C GLN A 277 -16.13 25.27 -15.60
N ILE A 278 -16.08 23.93 -15.58
CA ILE A 278 -17.27 23.09 -15.44
C ILE A 278 -17.31 22.31 -14.14
N TYR A 279 -16.27 22.39 -13.31
CA TYR A 279 -16.14 21.68 -12.04
C TYR A 279 -16.31 20.17 -12.20
N PHE A 280 -15.55 19.57 -13.11
CA PHE A 280 -15.64 18.13 -13.41
C PHE A 280 -14.27 17.57 -13.82
N VAL A 281 -13.99 16.31 -13.48
CA VAL A 281 -12.81 15.60 -14.00
C VAL A 281 -13.07 15.19 -15.44
N LYS A 282 -12.35 15.83 -16.37
CA LYS A 282 -12.38 15.47 -17.79
C LYS A 282 -11.37 14.38 -18.08
N SER A 283 -11.70 13.58 -19.09
CA SER A 283 -10.85 12.50 -19.61
C SER A 283 -10.89 12.54 -21.13
N GLN A 284 -9.72 12.72 -21.75
CA GLN A 284 -9.55 12.76 -23.20
C GLN A 284 -8.74 11.54 -23.66
N PRO A 285 -9.25 10.70 -24.57
CA PRO A 285 -8.46 9.61 -25.14
C PRO A 285 -7.33 10.16 -26.02
N LEU A 286 -6.11 9.69 -25.78
CA LEU A 286 -4.92 10.06 -26.56
C LEU A 286 -4.58 9.01 -27.62
N GLY A 287 -4.93 7.75 -27.36
CA GLY A 287 -4.71 6.70 -28.34
C GLY A 287 -4.78 5.29 -27.78
N VAL A 288 -4.60 4.35 -28.70
CA VAL A 288 -4.52 2.92 -28.43
C VAL A 288 -3.14 2.42 -28.82
N PHE A 289 -2.45 1.79 -27.88
CA PHE A 289 -1.07 1.35 -28.00
C PHE A 289 -0.99 -0.17 -27.86
N LYS A 290 0.10 -0.76 -28.38
CA LYS A 290 0.35 -2.20 -28.34
C LYS A 290 1.33 -2.62 -27.25
N SER A 291 2.06 -1.65 -26.69
CA SER A 291 3.06 -1.90 -25.65
C SER A 291 3.12 -0.73 -24.67
N MET A 292 3.49 -1.03 -23.43
CA MET A 292 3.76 -0.02 -22.41
C MET A 292 4.92 0.90 -22.81
N LYS A 293 5.90 0.38 -23.57
CA LYS A 293 7.00 1.18 -24.11
C LYS A 293 6.50 2.31 -25.01
N ASP A 294 5.54 2.02 -25.90
CA ASP A 294 4.99 3.03 -26.81
C ASP A 294 4.17 4.08 -26.06
N VAL A 295 3.42 3.66 -25.02
CA VAL A 295 2.70 4.57 -24.11
C VAL A 295 3.66 5.56 -23.45
N MET A 296 4.72 5.07 -22.83
CA MET A 296 5.67 5.92 -22.12
C MET A 296 6.46 6.84 -23.05
N GLU A 297 6.79 6.39 -24.27
CA GLU A 297 7.42 7.24 -25.27
C GLU A 297 6.48 8.33 -25.79
N TYR A 298 5.17 8.05 -25.89
CA TYR A 298 4.17 9.06 -26.23
C TYR A 298 4.08 10.13 -25.14
N ILE A 299 3.89 9.72 -23.87
CA ILE A 299 3.83 10.63 -22.72
C ILE A 299 5.07 11.53 -22.66
N ARG A 300 6.26 10.95 -22.81
CA ARG A 300 7.53 11.69 -22.79
C ARG A 300 7.56 12.80 -23.86
N ARG A 301 7.05 12.54 -25.06
CA ARG A 301 7.01 13.52 -26.16
C ARG A 301 6.01 14.63 -25.92
N GLU A 302 4.83 14.31 -25.37
CA GLU A 302 3.83 15.31 -25.00
C GLU A 302 4.36 16.21 -23.88
N GLU A 303 4.94 15.63 -22.82
CA GLU A 303 5.52 16.41 -21.71
C GLU A 303 6.72 17.27 -22.15
N GLU A 304 7.51 16.82 -23.13
CA GLU A 304 8.59 17.63 -23.74
C GLU A 304 8.03 18.78 -24.59
N PHE A 305 6.99 18.50 -25.38
CA PHE A 305 6.33 19.51 -26.21
C PHE A 305 5.67 20.60 -25.36
N ASP A 306 4.99 20.23 -24.27
CA ASP A 306 4.41 21.19 -23.33
C ASP A 306 5.51 22.07 -22.71
N LYS A 307 6.62 21.49 -22.26
CA LYS A 307 7.75 22.26 -21.71
C LYS A 307 8.35 23.23 -22.73
N GLU A 308 8.46 22.84 -24.00
CA GLU A 308 8.96 23.73 -25.05
C GLU A 308 8.01 24.90 -25.33
N ILE A 309 6.69 24.67 -25.32
CA ILE A 309 5.70 25.74 -25.49
C ILE A 309 5.74 26.72 -24.32
N PHE A 310 5.75 26.22 -23.08
CA PHE A 310 5.70 27.07 -21.90
C PHE A 310 7.05 27.70 -21.52
N ALA A 311 8.16 27.27 -22.13
CA ALA A 311 9.47 27.91 -21.95
C ALA A 311 9.64 29.22 -22.74
N ASP A 312 8.82 29.44 -23.78
CA ASP A 312 8.88 30.65 -24.61
C ASP A 312 7.95 31.78 -24.11
N ASP A 313 7.14 31.53 -23.06
CA ASP A 313 6.15 32.46 -22.47
C ASP A 313 6.60 33.04 -21.10
N ASP A 314 7.92 33.08 -20.83
CA ASP A 314 8.53 33.60 -19.59
C ASP A 314 8.24 35.09 -19.28
N ASP A 315 7.61 35.82 -20.21
CA ASP A 315 7.31 37.27 -20.08
C ASP A 315 5.87 37.56 -19.60
N GLU A 316 4.96 36.57 -19.52
CA GLU A 316 3.60 36.73 -19.00
C GLU A 316 3.41 35.90 -17.72
N GLU A 317 2.97 36.55 -16.63
CA GLU A 317 2.52 35.82 -15.44
C GLU A 317 1.40 34.85 -15.87
N PRO A 318 1.53 33.53 -15.62
CA PRO A 318 0.52 32.58 -16.06
C PRO A 318 -0.84 33.01 -15.50
N GLU A 319 -1.85 33.06 -16.37
CA GLU A 319 -3.23 33.35 -15.97
C GLU A 319 -3.60 32.45 -14.78
N GLU A 320 -4.36 33.01 -13.84
CA GLU A 320 -4.79 32.31 -12.63
C GLU A 320 -5.50 30.99 -13.00
N GLY A 321 -4.80 29.85 -12.83
CA GLY A 321 -5.28 28.53 -13.23
C GLY A 321 -4.47 27.79 -14.31
N TYR A 322 -3.34 28.33 -14.77
CA TYR A 322 -2.41 27.64 -15.66
C TYR A 322 -1.03 27.36 -15.02
N PRO A 323 -0.38 26.22 -15.30
CA PRO A 323 -0.90 25.10 -16.10
C PRO A 323 -1.95 24.29 -15.33
N ILE A 324 -3.02 23.90 -16.03
CA ILE A 324 -4.03 22.98 -15.50
C ILE A 324 -3.32 21.67 -15.16
N ALA A 325 -3.48 21.21 -13.93
CA ALA A 325 -2.91 19.96 -13.46
C ALA A 325 -3.44 18.78 -14.28
N THR A 326 -2.55 18.10 -15.02
CA THR A 326 -2.90 16.91 -15.81
C THR A 326 -2.22 15.67 -15.23
N TRP A 327 -2.87 14.53 -15.41
CA TRP A 327 -2.30 13.21 -15.19
C TRP A 327 -2.79 12.26 -16.27
N TYR A 328 -2.10 11.13 -16.43
CA TYR A 328 -2.54 10.14 -17.40
C TYR A 328 -3.20 8.95 -16.72
N LYS A 329 -4.31 8.49 -17.29
CA LYS A 329 -4.91 7.18 -16.98
C LYS A 329 -4.66 6.23 -18.12
N LEU A 330 -4.25 5.01 -17.80
CA LEU A 330 -4.01 3.93 -18.73
C LEU A 330 -4.89 2.74 -18.39
N GLU A 331 -5.80 2.39 -19.30
CA GLU A 331 -6.59 1.16 -19.18
C GLU A 331 -5.89 0.03 -19.94
N VAL A 332 -5.74 -1.13 -19.29
CA VAL A 332 -5.16 -2.32 -19.91
C VAL A 332 -6.22 -3.38 -20.14
N TRP A 333 -6.44 -3.72 -21.41
CA TRP A 333 -7.50 -4.60 -21.88
C TRP A 333 -6.94 -5.89 -22.46
N ASN A 334 -7.45 -7.03 -21.97
CA ASN A 334 -6.98 -8.36 -22.34
C ASN A 334 -8.14 -9.24 -22.82
N LEU A 335 -8.04 -9.75 -24.05
CA LEU A 335 -8.94 -10.76 -24.59
C LEU A 335 -8.42 -12.16 -24.23
N ARG A 336 -9.29 -13.03 -23.70
CA ARG A 336 -8.98 -14.45 -23.56
C ARG A 336 -9.09 -15.15 -24.92
N ASP A 337 -8.43 -16.30 -25.04
CA ASP A 337 -8.46 -17.19 -26.22
C ASP A 337 -9.86 -17.55 -26.73
N ASN A 338 -10.89 -17.41 -25.90
CA ASN A 338 -12.29 -17.70 -26.25
C ASN A 338 -13.09 -16.44 -26.63
N GLY A 339 -12.45 -15.30 -26.84
CA GLY A 339 -13.11 -14.03 -27.15
C GLY A 339 -13.87 -13.40 -25.97
N ALA A 340 -13.65 -13.88 -24.73
CA ALA A 340 -14.19 -13.29 -23.52
C ALA A 340 -13.15 -12.42 -22.82
N TRP A 341 -13.59 -11.35 -22.16
CA TRP A 341 -12.70 -10.52 -21.35
C TRP A 341 -12.25 -11.22 -20.07
N GLU A 342 -11.12 -10.78 -19.52
CA GLU A 342 -10.72 -11.21 -18.19
C GLU A 342 -11.75 -10.81 -17.13
N THR A 343 -11.87 -11.63 -16.09
CA THR A 343 -12.76 -11.36 -14.96
C THR A 343 -12.32 -10.15 -14.13
N PHE A 344 -11.11 -9.63 -14.36
CA PHE A 344 -10.61 -8.39 -13.82
C PHE A 344 -9.76 -7.67 -14.87
N ARG A 345 -9.58 -6.36 -14.71
CA ARG A 345 -8.60 -5.54 -15.45
C ARG A 345 -7.89 -4.61 -14.47
N TYR A 346 -6.82 -3.94 -14.93
CA TYR A 346 -6.18 -2.87 -14.18
C TYR A 346 -6.27 -1.55 -14.92
N ASP A 347 -6.53 -0.49 -14.15
CA ASP A 347 -6.34 0.89 -14.58
C ASP A 347 -5.11 1.43 -13.85
N TYR A 348 -4.25 2.14 -14.56
CA TYR A 348 -2.99 2.68 -14.04
C TYR A 348 -2.98 4.20 -14.15
N TYR A 349 -2.37 4.87 -13.18
CA TYR A 349 -2.25 6.32 -13.17
C TYR A 349 -0.78 6.71 -13.20
N ILE A 350 -0.44 7.54 -14.19
CA ILE A 350 0.93 7.92 -14.51
C ILE A 350 1.09 9.40 -14.18
N TYR A 351 2.16 9.69 -13.43
CA TYR A 351 2.52 11.03 -13.00
C TYR A 351 4.04 11.17 -13.02
N ASN A 352 4.55 12.29 -13.53
CA ASN A 352 5.98 12.55 -13.73
C ASN A 352 6.69 11.42 -14.49
N GLY A 353 6.08 10.93 -15.58
CA GLY A 353 6.63 9.84 -16.37
C GLY A 353 6.77 8.50 -15.64
N GLU A 354 6.10 8.30 -14.50
CA GLU A 354 6.12 7.04 -13.75
C GLU A 354 4.71 6.53 -13.44
N VAL A 355 4.52 5.21 -13.47
CA VAL A 355 3.29 4.60 -12.94
C VAL A 355 3.33 4.69 -11.42
N CYS A 356 2.45 5.51 -10.85
CA CYS A 356 2.42 5.79 -9.41
C CYS A 356 1.30 5.06 -8.69
N TRP A 357 0.15 4.86 -9.35
CA TRP A 357 -1.03 4.24 -8.76
C TRP A 357 -1.69 3.25 -9.72
N PHE A 358 -2.53 2.37 -9.18
CA PHE A 358 -3.37 1.48 -9.96
C PHE A 358 -4.66 1.14 -9.22
N GLU A 359 -5.69 0.77 -9.97
CA GLU A 359 -6.92 0.18 -9.48
C GLU A 359 -7.15 -1.19 -10.14
N LYS A 360 -7.53 -2.17 -9.33
CA LYS A 360 -8.01 -3.46 -9.85
C LYS A 360 -9.52 -3.40 -10.00
N LEU A 361 -10.00 -3.61 -11.21
CA LEU A 361 -11.42 -3.57 -11.52
C LEU A 361 -11.92 -4.98 -11.80
N ASN A 362 -13.05 -5.37 -11.20
CA ASN A 362 -13.64 -6.69 -11.40
C ASN A 362 -14.87 -6.59 -12.31
N LEU A 363 -15.05 -7.59 -13.17
CA LEU A 363 -16.24 -7.70 -14.01
C LEU A 363 -17.45 -8.00 -13.13
N LYS A 364 -18.37 -7.05 -13.03
CA LYS A 364 -19.66 -7.19 -12.35
C LYS A 364 -20.75 -7.34 -13.39
N LYS A 365 -21.75 -8.14 -13.03
CA LYS A 365 -22.95 -8.36 -13.85
C LYS A 365 -24.17 -7.82 -13.13
N GLU A 366 -24.85 -6.88 -13.75
CA GLU A 366 -26.10 -6.34 -13.24
C GLU A 366 -27.26 -7.34 -13.39
N LYS A 367 -28.35 -7.09 -12.66
CA LYS A 367 -29.58 -7.90 -12.73
C LYS A 367 -30.22 -7.90 -14.13
N ASN A 368 -30.01 -6.84 -14.90
CA ASN A 368 -30.50 -6.69 -16.28
C ASN A 368 -29.59 -7.42 -17.30
N GLY A 369 -28.48 -8.02 -16.87
CA GLY A 369 -27.57 -8.78 -17.71
C GLY A 369 -26.38 -7.99 -18.27
N TYR A 370 -26.31 -6.67 -18.08
CA TYR A 370 -25.15 -5.86 -18.49
C TYR A 370 -23.94 -6.15 -17.62
N GLU A 371 -22.77 -6.12 -18.24
CA GLU A 371 -21.49 -6.36 -17.60
C GLU A 371 -20.67 -5.07 -17.61
N TYR A 372 -20.08 -4.73 -16.47
CA TYR A 372 -19.27 -3.53 -16.30
C TYR A 372 -18.11 -3.80 -15.35
N TYR A 373 -17.02 -3.06 -15.50
CA TYR A 373 -15.89 -3.12 -14.59
C TYR A 373 -16.07 -2.12 -13.45
N SER A 374 -15.83 -2.57 -12.23
CA SER A 374 -15.74 -1.66 -11.08
C SER A 374 -14.79 -2.20 -10.02
N ALA A 375 -14.14 -1.28 -9.32
CA ALA A 375 -13.33 -1.62 -8.16
C ALA A 375 -14.21 -2.22 -7.07
N LEU A 376 -13.63 -3.12 -6.26
CA LEU A 376 -14.10 -3.31 -4.90
C LEU A 376 -13.49 -2.19 -4.04
N GLU A 377 -14.15 -1.81 -2.94
CA GLU A 377 -13.64 -0.76 -2.06
C GLU A 377 -12.21 -1.07 -1.56
N SER A 378 -11.92 -2.35 -1.28
CA SER A 378 -10.58 -2.82 -0.90
C SER A 378 -9.54 -2.76 -2.03
N ASP A 379 -9.96 -2.69 -3.29
CA ASP A 379 -9.07 -2.64 -4.46
C ASP A 379 -8.58 -1.21 -4.75
N ARG A 380 -9.10 -0.20 -4.03
CA ARG A 380 -8.70 1.21 -4.17
C ARG A 380 -7.51 1.62 -3.32
N ASN A 381 -6.94 0.70 -2.55
CA ASN A 381 -5.87 0.99 -1.58
C ASN A 381 -4.56 1.51 -2.21
N PHE A 382 -4.41 1.43 -3.53
CA PHE A 382 -3.25 1.90 -4.30
C PHE A 382 -3.55 3.13 -5.15
N PHE A 383 -4.69 3.80 -4.93
CA PHE A 383 -5.05 5.06 -5.57
C PHE A 383 -5.60 6.05 -4.52
N GLY A 384 -6.93 6.19 -4.40
CA GLY A 384 -7.57 7.06 -3.40
C GLY A 384 -7.97 6.38 -2.08
N GLY A 385 -8.07 5.04 -2.07
CA GLY A 385 -8.51 4.24 -0.92
C GLY A 385 -10.00 4.31 -0.62
N PHE A 386 -10.45 3.45 0.31
CA PHE A 386 -11.76 3.57 0.98
C PHE A 386 -11.69 4.48 2.22
N LEU A 387 -10.53 4.52 2.88
CA LEU A 387 -10.28 5.35 4.06
C LEU A 387 -9.29 6.47 3.69
N ASP A 388 -9.56 7.65 4.22
CA ASP A 388 -8.62 8.77 4.18
C ASP A 388 -7.33 8.43 4.92
N LEU A 389 -6.22 9.00 4.44
CA LEU A 389 -4.97 8.92 5.19
C LEU A 389 -5.16 9.74 6.49
N ASN A 390 -5.24 9.03 7.61
CA ASN A 390 -5.60 9.62 8.89
C ASN A 390 -4.38 9.86 9.79
N LEU A 391 -3.47 10.75 9.37
CA LEU A 391 -2.27 11.14 10.15
C LEU A 391 -2.52 12.38 11.01
N PRO A 392 -2.01 12.42 12.25
CA PRO A 392 -2.04 13.64 13.04
C PRO A 392 -1.07 14.69 12.44
N THR A 393 -1.35 15.98 12.67
CA THR A 393 -0.59 17.10 12.11
C THR A 393 -0.01 18.01 13.20
N PRO A 394 1.10 18.73 12.93
CA PRO A 394 1.70 19.65 13.90
C PRO A 394 0.97 21.00 14.04
N TYR A 395 0.01 21.27 13.15
CA TYR A 395 -0.59 22.58 12.98
C TYR A 395 -1.67 22.87 14.03
N LYS A 396 -1.72 24.12 14.46
CA LYS A 396 -2.61 24.65 15.50
C LYS A 396 -3.61 25.65 14.92
N PRO A 397 -4.68 26.00 15.66
CA PRO A 397 -5.61 27.03 15.24
C PRO A 397 -4.90 28.33 14.83
N GLY A 398 -5.22 28.82 13.64
CA GLY A 398 -4.63 30.03 13.06
C GLY A 398 -3.41 29.77 12.17
N ASP A 399 -2.79 28.59 12.21
CA ASP A 399 -1.71 28.27 11.27
C ASP A 399 -2.25 28.24 9.84
N ILE A 400 -1.56 28.94 8.93
CA ILE A 400 -1.88 28.93 7.50
C ILE A 400 -0.98 27.90 6.81
N VAL A 401 -1.61 26.97 6.10
CA VAL A 401 -0.98 25.81 5.47
C VAL A 401 -1.29 25.77 3.98
N ASN A 402 -0.33 25.27 3.20
CA ASN A 402 -0.52 24.98 1.79
C ASN A 402 -1.10 23.58 1.64
N ILE A 403 -2.27 23.50 1.01
CA ILE A 403 -2.92 22.25 0.65
C ILE A 403 -2.52 21.91 -0.79
N ASP A 404 -1.81 20.80 -0.99
CA ASP A 404 -1.36 20.35 -2.31
C ASP A 404 -1.78 18.90 -2.56
N CYS A 405 -2.72 18.73 -3.49
CA CYS A 405 -3.19 17.43 -3.98
C CYS A 405 -2.82 17.18 -5.45
N TYR A 406 -1.85 17.92 -6.00
CA TYR A 406 -1.44 17.83 -7.41
C TYR A 406 -0.95 16.41 -7.76
N PRO A 407 -1.35 15.84 -8.91
CA PRO A 407 -2.04 16.47 -10.04
C PRO A 407 -3.57 16.47 -9.96
N PHE A 408 -4.17 15.85 -8.93
CA PHE A 408 -5.62 15.62 -8.91
C PHE A 408 -6.44 16.85 -8.54
N GLY A 409 -5.80 17.90 -8.06
CA GLY A 409 -6.43 19.20 -7.86
C GLY A 409 -5.38 20.28 -7.66
N PRO A 410 -5.74 21.56 -7.87
CA PRO A 410 -4.82 22.68 -7.67
C PRO A 410 -4.44 22.83 -6.19
N SER A 411 -3.28 23.43 -5.96
CA SER A 411 -2.86 23.85 -4.61
C SER A 411 -3.60 25.11 -4.17
N PHE A 412 -3.84 25.26 -2.87
CA PHE A 412 -4.45 26.45 -2.28
C PHE A 412 -4.03 26.63 -0.82
N HIS A 413 -4.19 27.84 -0.28
CA HIS A 413 -3.93 28.12 1.12
C HIS A 413 -5.20 27.92 1.96
N ALA A 414 -5.00 27.37 3.15
CA ALA A 414 -6.06 27.15 4.13
C ALA A 414 -5.56 27.53 5.52
N MET A 415 -6.46 27.94 6.41
CA MET A 415 -6.13 28.18 7.82
C MET A 415 -6.72 27.05 8.66
N VAL A 416 -5.92 26.47 9.55
CA VAL A 416 -6.39 25.50 10.53
C VAL A 416 -7.30 26.20 11.54
N THR A 417 -8.50 25.69 11.75
CA THR A 417 -9.44 26.22 12.74
C THR A 417 -9.40 25.37 14.01
N GLU A 418 -9.60 24.06 13.95
CA GLU A 418 -9.59 23.18 15.13
C GLU A 418 -8.55 22.07 15.01
N ALA A 419 -7.84 21.76 16.10
CA ALA A 419 -6.73 20.79 16.10
C ALA A 419 -6.69 19.88 17.36
N HIS A 420 -7.71 19.89 18.21
CA HIS A 420 -7.69 19.21 19.51
C HIS A 420 -7.74 17.67 19.46
N ALA A 421 -8.29 17.06 18.40
CA ALA A 421 -8.49 15.60 18.29
C ALA A 421 -7.77 15.00 17.08
N GLN A 422 -6.43 15.05 17.08
CA GLN A 422 -5.58 14.72 15.93
C GLN A 422 -5.73 13.31 15.32
N TYR A 423 -6.29 12.34 16.05
CA TYR A 423 -6.55 10.98 15.53
C TYR A 423 -7.97 10.78 14.99
N ASP A 424 -8.86 11.75 15.20
CA ASP A 424 -10.17 11.78 14.58
C ASP A 424 -10.01 12.08 13.09
N CYS A 425 -10.68 11.32 12.22
CA CYS A 425 -10.65 11.59 10.78
C CYS A 425 -11.35 12.91 10.43
N CYS A 426 -12.25 13.38 11.29
CA CYS A 426 -12.91 14.68 11.13
C CYS A 426 -12.03 15.85 11.61
N MET A 427 -10.78 15.62 12.05
CA MET A 427 -9.89 16.68 12.54
C MET A 427 -8.48 16.53 11.97
N PRO A 428 -7.71 17.61 11.76
CA PRO A 428 -8.09 19.01 12.00
C PRO A 428 -9.10 19.55 10.99
N GLN A 429 -9.79 20.61 11.37
CA GLN A 429 -10.68 21.39 10.51
C GLN A 429 -9.92 22.56 9.86
N ILE A 430 -10.28 22.92 8.63
CA ILE A 430 -9.65 24.01 7.89
C ILE A 430 -10.69 24.95 7.28
N LEU A 431 -10.39 26.25 7.29
CA LEU A 431 -11.09 27.29 6.54
C LEU A 431 -10.31 27.60 5.27
N PHE A 432 -10.98 27.61 4.12
CA PHE A 432 -10.35 27.93 2.84
C PHE A 432 -11.35 28.50 1.83
N LYS A 433 -10.84 29.23 0.83
CA LYS A 433 -11.58 29.58 -0.39
C LYS A 433 -11.50 28.38 -1.33
N MET A 434 -12.64 27.79 -1.67
CA MET A 434 -12.68 26.66 -2.59
C MET A 434 -12.10 27.10 -3.95
N PRO A 435 -11.08 26.39 -4.48
CA PRO A 435 -10.36 26.82 -5.68
C PRO A 435 -11.29 27.11 -6.87
N TYR A 436 -11.02 28.20 -7.58
CA TYR A 436 -11.80 28.68 -8.74
C TYR A 436 -13.27 29.02 -8.46
N THR A 437 -13.61 29.32 -7.20
CA THR A 437 -14.93 29.77 -6.79
C THR A 437 -14.81 30.93 -5.79
N ASP A 438 -15.89 31.68 -5.55
CA ASP A 438 -15.95 32.67 -4.46
C ASP A 438 -16.49 32.10 -3.14
N GLU A 439 -16.55 30.77 -3.05
CA GLU A 439 -17.17 30.02 -1.97
C GLU A 439 -16.12 29.66 -0.92
N TRP A 440 -16.40 30.01 0.33
CA TRP A 440 -15.58 29.66 1.49
C TRP A 440 -16.16 28.46 2.21
N ARG A 441 -15.29 27.55 2.62
CA ARG A 441 -15.66 26.27 3.22
C ARG A 441 -14.90 26.03 4.50
N LEU A 442 -15.57 25.30 5.39
CA LEU A 442 -15.00 24.78 6.61
C LEU A 442 -15.16 23.26 6.57
N GLU A 443 -14.06 22.54 6.39
CA GLU A 443 -14.07 21.09 6.19
C GLU A 443 -12.96 20.38 6.96
N ALA A 444 -13.12 19.07 7.18
CA ALA A 444 -12.06 18.24 7.71
C ALA A 444 -10.93 18.09 6.68
N LEU A 445 -9.70 18.40 7.10
CA LEU A 445 -8.50 18.30 6.25
C LEU A 445 -8.32 16.90 5.65
N LYS A 446 -8.71 15.85 6.37
CA LYS A 446 -8.43 14.48 5.96
C LYS A 446 -9.44 13.93 4.95
N HIS A 447 -10.66 14.47 4.89
CA HIS A 447 -11.74 14.02 4.00
C HIS A 447 -11.63 14.56 2.57
N LYS A 448 -10.73 15.51 2.33
CA LYS A 448 -10.36 16.00 0.99
C LYS A 448 -11.50 16.63 0.17
N ARG A 449 -12.58 17.08 0.80
CA ARG A 449 -13.72 17.75 0.11
C ARG A 449 -13.40 19.19 -0.25
N PHE A 450 -12.39 19.37 -1.09
CA PHE A 450 -11.76 20.67 -1.31
C PHE A 450 -12.20 21.37 -2.58
N TYR A 451 -12.69 20.62 -3.56
CA TYR A 451 -12.99 21.16 -4.88
C TYR A 451 -14.46 21.00 -5.19
N LYS A 452 -14.97 21.88 -6.04
CA LYS A 452 -16.37 21.82 -6.47
C LYS A 452 -16.55 20.66 -7.44
N GLU A 453 -17.68 19.99 -7.36
CA GLU A 453 -18.15 19.11 -8.43
C GLU A 453 -19.55 19.56 -8.83
N ALA A 454 -19.85 19.63 -10.12
CA ALA A 454 -21.10 20.20 -10.62
C ALA A 454 -22.35 19.44 -10.13
N GLU A 455 -22.29 18.12 -9.97
CA GLU A 455 -23.43 17.27 -9.61
C GLU A 455 -23.52 16.95 -8.11
N LEU A 456 -22.39 16.64 -7.48
CA LEU A 456 -22.24 16.20 -6.09
C LEU A 456 -21.78 17.31 -5.15
N HIS A 457 -21.57 18.53 -5.68
CA HIS A 457 -21.09 19.71 -4.96
C HIS A 457 -19.69 19.59 -4.34
N SER A 458 -19.07 18.41 -4.38
CA SER A 458 -17.72 18.18 -3.86
C SER A 458 -17.00 17.12 -4.68
N TYR A 459 -15.73 17.39 -5.00
CA TYR A 459 -14.78 16.47 -5.60
C TYR A 459 -13.66 16.19 -4.60
N GLU A 460 -13.43 14.91 -4.34
CA GLU A 460 -12.40 14.40 -3.45
C GLU A 460 -11.20 13.89 -4.27
N PRO A 461 -10.04 14.57 -4.26
CA PRO A 461 -8.86 14.09 -4.96
C PRO A 461 -8.41 12.73 -4.39
N PRO A 462 -7.89 11.83 -5.23
CA PRO A 462 -7.26 10.59 -4.78
C PRO A 462 -6.09 10.83 -3.81
N LEU A 463 -5.22 11.80 -4.10
CA LEU A 463 -4.05 12.10 -3.27
C LEU A 463 -4.47 12.84 -1.99
N SER A 464 -3.98 12.35 -0.84
CA SER A 464 -4.16 13.05 0.43
C SER A 464 -3.27 14.30 0.48
N PRO A 465 -3.78 15.44 0.98
CA PRO A 465 -2.96 16.64 1.18
C PRO A 465 -1.85 16.42 2.21
N LEU A 466 -1.99 15.43 3.10
CA LEU A 466 -1.04 15.18 4.18
C LEU A 466 0.36 14.79 3.68
N TYR A 467 0.46 14.27 2.44
CA TYR A 467 1.76 14.00 1.82
C TYR A 467 2.56 15.26 1.57
N ARG A 468 1.94 16.44 1.40
CA ARG A 468 2.65 17.66 0.97
C ARG A 468 2.28 18.92 1.75
N ILE A 469 1.40 18.78 2.74
CA ILE A 469 1.02 19.88 3.62
C ILE A 469 2.23 20.46 4.34
N ARG A 470 2.32 21.79 4.35
CA ARG A 470 3.37 22.56 5.02
C ARG A 470 2.83 23.93 5.43
N SER A 471 3.50 24.56 6.38
CA SER A 471 3.29 25.96 6.69
C SER A 471 3.56 26.86 5.46
N VAL A 472 2.75 27.91 5.32
CA VAL A 472 2.93 28.96 4.30
C VAL A 472 3.83 30.06 4.86
N SER A 473 4.83 30.47 4.08
CA SER A 473 5.70 31.59 4.45
C SER A 473 5.07 32.94 4.09
N GLU A 474 5.48 34.03 4.75
CA GLU A 474 4.88 35.36 4.53
C GLU A 474 5.02 35.85 3.08
N ASP A 475 6.07 35.44 2.37
CA ASP A 475 6.32 35.78 0.97
C ASP A 475 5.49 34.97 -0.03
N GLU A 476 4.82 33.90 0.41
CA GLU A 476 3.92 33.10 -0.42
C GLU A 476 2.46 33.56 -0.35
N LEU A 477 2.10 34.37 0.66
CA LEU A 477 0.76 34.88 0.85
C LEU A 477 0.37 35.85 -0.27
N ARG A 478 -0.87 35.71 -0.76
CA ARG A 478 -1.44 36.52 -1.84
C ARG A 478 -2.57 37.39 -1.32
N ASP A 479 -2.97 38.39 -2.10
CA ASP A 479 -4.12 39.26 -1.78
C ASP A 479 -5.42 38.45 -1.54
N SER A 480 -5.56 37.29 -2.20
CA SER A 480 -6.67 36.35 -1.98
C SER A 480 -6.71 35.75 -0.57
N ASP A 481 -5.61 35.78 0.16
CA ASP A 481 -5.44 35.18 1.49
C ASP A 481 -5.70 36.17 2.63
N ASP A 482 -5.99 37.45 2.32
CA ASP A 482 -6.19 38.53 3.30
C ASP A 482 -7.20 38.15 4.40
N LEU A 483 -8.27 37.43 4.03
CA LEU A 483 -9.27 36.95 4.97
C LEU A 483 -8.69 35.92 5.96
N LEU A 484 -7.91 34.96 5.46
CA LEU A 484 -7.24 33.95 6.29
C LEU A 484 -6.26 34.64 7.24
N VAL A 485 -5.46 35.58 6.74
CA VAL A 485 -4.47 36.32 7.53
C VAL A 485 -5.13 37.14 8.63
N LYS A 486 -6.26 37.80 8.34
CA LYS A 486 -7.01 38.56 9.34
C LYS A 486 -7.51 37.66 10.47
N ILE A 487 -8.21 36.58 10.12
CA ILE A 487 -8.80 35.66 11.11
C ILE A 487 -7.69 34.96 11.90
N SER A 488 -6.62 34.50 11.24
CA SER A 488 -5.45 33.87 11.86
C SER A 488 -4.85 34.73 12.98
N LYS A 489 -4.61 36.03 12.71
CA LYS A 489 -4.06 36.97 13.69
C LYS A 489 -4.97 37.19 14.90
N GLU A 490 -6.28 37.20 14.69
CA GLU A 490 -7.27 37.41 15.75
C GLU A 490 -7.53 36.13 16.56
N LEU A 491 -7.44 34.96 15.91
CA LEU A 491 -7.59 33.64 16.51
C LEU A 491 -6.38 33.30 17.40
N ASN A 492 -5.15 33.57 16.93
CA ASN A 492 -3.91 33.48 17.71
C ASN A 492 -3.77 32.18 18.55
N GLY A 493 -4.13 31.03 17.98
CA GLY A 493 -4.02 29.72 18.65
C GLY A 493 -5.12 29.38 19.65
N ASP A 494 -6.20 30.17 19.75
CA ASP A 494 -7.28 29.97 20.71
C ASP A 494 -8.31 28.92 20.22
N GLU A 495 -8.20 27.67 20.69
CA GLU A 495 -9.10 26.56 20.35
C GLU A 495 -10.57 26.82 20.72
N ASP A 496 -10.85 27.51 21.83
CA ASP A 496 -12.23 27.75 22.25
C ASP A 496 -12.92 28.76 21.32
N LYS A 497 -12.19 29.81 20.91
CA LYS A 497 -12.66 30.72 19.86
C LYS A 497 -12.83 30.03 18.52
N ALA A 498 -11.90 29.14 18.16
CA ALA A 498 -11.97 28.41 16.91
C ALA A 498 -13.21 27.50 16.85
N ARG A 499 -13.51 26.81 17.94
CA ARG A 499 -14.73 26.00 18.06
C ARG A 499 -16.00 26.85 18.00
N ALA A 500 -16.03 27.99 18.69
CA ALA A 500 -17.15 28.92 18.61
C ALA A 500 -17.37 29.42 17.18
N PHE A 501 -16.30 29.69 16.43
CA PHE A 501 -16.38 30.04 15.01
C PHE A 501 -16.89 28.89 14.15
N TRP A 502 -16.41 27.66 14.38
CA TRP A 502 -16.92 26.48 13.70
C TRP A 502 -18.43 26.31 13.89
N ASP A 503 -18.91 26.45 15.14
CA ASP A 503 -20.33 26.36 15.48
C ASP A 503 -21.15 27.42 14.74
N VAL A 504 -20.71 28.68 14.74
CA VAL A 504 -21.41 29.77 14.05
C VAL A 504 -21.42 29.53 12.54
N PHE A 505 -20.30 29.14 11.95
CA PHE A 505 -20.18 28.86 10.51
C PHE A 505 -21.15 27.76 10.08
N HIS A 506 -21.16 26.63 10.80
CA HIS A 506 -22.03 25.48 10.51
C HIS A 506 -23.52 25.78 10.68
N HIS A 507 -23.90 26.71 11.55
CA HIS A 507 -25.29 27.15 11.67
C HIS A 507 -25.75 28.00 10.48
N GLU A 508 -24.85 28.74 9.83
CA GLU A 508 -25.17 29.62 8.70
C GLU A 508 -25.29 28.84 7.38
N SER A 509 -24.36 27.93 7.10
CA SER A 509 -24.38 27.16 5.85
C SER A 509 -23.56 25.88 5.91
N PHE A 510 -24.14 24.80 5.36
CA PHE A 510 -23.41 23.58 5.00
C PHE A 510 -22.86 23.62 3.57
N ASP A 511 -23.33 24.55 2.73
CA ASP A 511 -23.02 24.66 1.30
C ASP A 511 -22.06 25.83 1.01
N GLY A 512 -21.35 26.31 2.03
CA GLY A 512 -20.34 27.35 1.93
C GLY A 512 -20.91 28.76 2.10
N LEU A 513 -20.01 29.72 2.28
CA LEU A 513 -20.31 31.12 2.55
C LEU A 513 -19.52 32.05 1.62
N SER A 514 -20.03 33.26 1.37
CA SER A 514 -19.24 34.34 0.77
C SER A 514 -18.24 34.92 1.78
N ALA A 515 -17.20 35.59 1.31
CA ALA A 515 -16.20 36.23 2.19
C ALA A 515 -16.82 37.20 3.23
N GLU A 516 -17.88 37.93 2.85
CA GLU A 516 -18.58 38.85 3.75
C GLU A 516 -19.35 38.09 4.85
N GLU A 517 -19.94 36.95 4.52
CA GLU A 517 -20.65 36.10 5.48
C GLU A 517 -19.68 35.42 6.45
N VAL A 518 -18.52 34.97 5.96
CA VAL A 518 -17.44 34.44 6.82
C VAL A 518 -16.99 35.51 7.82
N LEU A 519 -16.77 36.75 7.38
CA LEU A 519 -16.42 37.86 8.26
C LEU A 519 -17.51 38.13 9.30
N LYS A 520 -18.78 38.13 8.91
CA LYS A 520 -19.90 38.30 9.85
C LYS A 520 -19.96 37.16 10.88
N ALA A 521 -19.73 35.92 10.45
CA ALA A 521 -19.66 34.77 11.35
C ALA A 521 -18.52 34.93 12.36
N TRP A 522 -17.35 35.39 11.90
CA TRP A 522 -16.19 35.63 12.75
C TRP A 522 -16.40 36.80 13.74
N GLU A 523 -17.01 37.90 13.29
CA GLU A 523 -17.30 39.07 14.13
C GLU A 523 -18.27 38.74 15.28
N LYS A 524 -19.21 37.79 15.09
CA LYS A 524 -20.08 37.30 16.17
C LYS A 524 -19.30 36.67 17.31
N VAL A 525 -18.21 35.95 17.01
CA VAL A 525 -17.36 35.28 18.00
C VAL A 525 -16.45 36.27 18.72
N ASN A 526 -15.95 37.29 18.02
CA ASN A 526 -15.03 38.28 18.59
C ASN A 526 -15.70 39.37 19.43
N HIS A 527 -17.04 39.47 19.41
CA HIS A 527 -17.81 40.43 20.20
C HIS A 527 -18.51 39.83 21.44
N GLU A 528 -18.37 38.52 21.65
CA GLU A 528 -18.73 37.81 22.90
C GLU A 528 -17.49 37.63 23.79
#